data_AF-A0A3B0WF65-F1
#
_entry.id   AF-A0A3B0WF65-F1
#
_cell.length_a   1.000
_cell.length_b   1.000
_cell.length_c   1.000
_cell.angle_alpha   90.00
_cell.angle_beta   90.00
_cell.angle_gamma   90.00
#
_symmetry.space_group_name_H-M   'P 1'
#
loop_
_entity.id
_entity.type
_entity.pdbx_description
1 polymer ?
#
loop_
_entity_poly.entity_id
_entity_poly.type
_entity_poly.pdbx_seq_one_letter_code
_entity_poly.pdbx_strand_id
1 'polypeptide(L)'
;MPADAKLKGHLPPLGEISVEQFIKDYWQQQPLVIRQGFKNFTSPISADELAGLACEEDVHSRIVIEKGGDTPWQLIDGPMDENVFATLPETHWTLLVNDVEKHLPELANIVDAFRFIPEWRVDDLMISYAPEGGTVGPHLDQY
;
A
#
# COMPACT_ATOMS: atom_id res chain seq x y z
N MET A 1 24.05 0.72 -9.93
CA MET A 1 23.24 1.91 -9.60
C MET A 1 23.09 1.92 -8.09
N PRO A 2 23.23 3.05 -7.37
CA PRO A 2 23.50 2.98 -5.94
C PRO A 2 22.26 2.52 -5.17
N ALA A 3 22.37 1.33 -4.57
CA ALA A 3 21.39 0.69 -3.71
C ALA A 3 21.49 1.22 -2.27
N ASP A 4 21.37 2.54 -2.09
CA ASP A 4 21.49 3.19 -0.79
C ASP A 4 20.32 4.15 -0.54
N ALA A 5 19.14 3.57 -0.34
CA ALA A 5 18.04 4.21 0.40
C ALA A 5 17.68 3.33 1.59
N LYS A 6 18.67 2.99 2.43
CA LYS A 6 18.40 2.30 3.70
C LYS A 6 17.78 3.30 4.65
N LEU A 7 16.48 3.20 4.85
CA LEU A 7 15.69 4.03 5.76
C LEU A 7 16.03 3.74 7.25
N LYS A 8 17.27 3.91 7.71
CA LYS A 8 17.64 3.72 9.14
C LYS A 8 17.48 5.02 9.93
N GLY A 9 16.59 5.01 10.94
CA GLY A 9 16.43 6.07 11.94
C GLY A 9 15.37 7.14 11.62
N HIS A 10 14.21 6.74 11.10
CA HIS A 10 13.20 7.69 10.62
C HIS A 10 12.46 8.36 11.77
N LEU A 11 12.51 9.69 11.77
CA LEU A 11 11.52 10.51 12.47
C LEU A 11 10.12 10.10 11.97
N PRO A 12 9.10 10.08 12.85
CA PRO A 12 7.71 9.92 12.46
C PRO A 12 7.38 10.76 11.22
N PRO A 13 6.63 10.25 10.22
CA PRO A 13 6.31 10.99 9.00
C PRO A 13 5.21 12.03 9.25
N LEU A 14 5.39 12.85 10.30
CA LEU A 14 4.44 13.83 10.81
C LEU A 14 4.75 15.27 10.38
N GLY A 15 5.81 15.46 9.57
CA GLY A 15 6.24 16.78 9.12
C GLY A 15 6.69 17.65 10.29
N GLU A 16 5.99 18.76 10.53
CA GLU A 16 6.26 19.69 11.64
C GLU A 16 5.44 19.38 12.90
N ILE A 17 4.52 18.43 12.84
CA ILE A 17 3.65 18.06 13.96
C ILE A 17 4.38 17.08 14.87
N SER A 18 4.36 17.34 16.18
CA SER A 18 4.93 16.39 17.15
C SER A 18 4.02 15.18 17.34
N VAL A 19 4.60 14.06 17.81
CA VAL A 19 3.82 12.85 18.13
C VAL A 19 2.73 13.17 19.16
N GLU A 20 3.04 13.94 20.19
CA GLU A 20 2.08 14.31 21.24
C GLU A 20 0.90 15.10 20.67
N GLN A 21 1.17 16.04 19.77
CA GLN A 21 0.12 16.81 19.11
C GLN A 21 -0.71 15.92 18.17
N PHE A 22 -0.08 15.01 17.42
CA PHE A 22 -0.78 14.06 16.55
C PHE A 22 -1.77 13.18 17.34
N ILE A 23 -1.30 12.58 18.44
CA ILE A 23 -2.13 11.72 19.29
C ILE A 23 -3.29 12.49 19.93
N LYS A 24 -3.04 13.71 20.39
CA LYS A 24 -4.03 14.51 21.10
C LYS A 24 -5.12 15.06 20.18
N ASP A 25 -4.76 15.58 19.01
CA ASP A 25 -5.65 16.43 18.20
C ASP A 25 -6.18 15.72 16.94
N TYR A 26 -5.58 14.59 16.52
CA TYR A 26 -5.90 13.94 15.23
C TYR A 26 -6.21 12.44 15.31
N TRP A 27 -5.39 11.67 16.04
CA TRP A 27 -5.54 10.22 16.11
C TRP A 27 -6.94 9.81 16.58
N GLN A 28 -7.64 9.02 15.75
CA GLN A 28 -9.05 8.60 15.94
C GLN A 28 -10.09 9.73 16.11
N GLN A 29 -9.82 10.93 15.60
CA GLN A 29 -10.72 12.08 15.74
C GLN A 29 -11.05 12.74 14.39
N GLN A 30 -10.05 13.03 13.57
CA GLN A 30 -10.25 13.75 12.31
C GLN A 30 -9.12 13.45 11.30
N PRO A 31 -9.41 13.52 9.98
CA PRO A 31 -8.41 13.33 8.95
C PRO A 31 -7.38 14.47 8.93
N LEU A 32 -6.13 14.13 8.57
CA LEU A 32 -5.02 15.07 8.45
C LEU A 32 -4.18 14.77 7.20
N VAL A 33 -3.86 15.80 6.41
CA VAL A 33 -2.96 15.69 5.26
C VAL A 33 -1.56 16.18 5.65
N ILE A 34 -0.59 15.27 5.66
CA ILE A 34 0.82 15.58 5.96
C ILE A 34 1.61 15.64 4.66
N ARG A 35 1.88 16.86 4.19
CA ARG A 35 2.65 17.05 2.95
C ARG A 35 4.12 16.70 3.21
N GLN A 36 4.72 15.92 2.30
CA GLN A 36 6.13 15.50 2.41
C GLN A 36 6.43 14.75 3.72
N GLY A 37 5.49 13.92 4.21
CA GLY A 37 5.69 13.09 5.41
C GLY A 37 6.96 12.23 5.32
N PHE A 38 7.18 11.62 4.15
CA PHE A 38 8.49 11.10 3.74
C PHE A 38 9.07 12.01 2.66
N LYS A 39 10.26 12.58 2.91
CA LYS A 39 10.96 13.41 1.92
C LYS A 39 11.63 12.53 0.88
N ASN A 40 11.51 12.89 -0.40
CA ASN A 40 12.11 12.16 -1.53
C ASN A 40 11.74 10.66 -1.54
N PHE A 41 10.50 10.33 -1.17
CA PHE A 41 10.04 8.94 -1.16
C PHE A 41 10.06 8.36 -2.58
N THR A 42 10.69 7.20 -2.70
CA THR A 42 10.65 6.36 -3.90
C THR A 42 10.12 5.00 -3.48
N SER A 43 9.19 4.43 -4.26
CA SER A 43 8.69 3.10 -3.97
C SER A 43 9.86 2.10 -3.93
N PRO A 44 10.03 1.34 -2.84
CA PRO A 44 11.05 0.30 -2.74
C PRO A 44 10.71 -0.96 -3.56
N ILE A 45 9.48 -1.08 -4.04
CA ILE A 45 9.00 -2.17 -4.89
C ILE A 45 8.45 -1.61 -6.22
N SER A 46 8.79 -2.25 -7.33
CA SER A 46 8.25 -1.94 -8.66
C SER A 46 6.88 -2.58 -8.88
N ALA A 47 6.18 -2.15 -9.94
CA ALA A 47 4.90 -2.73 -10.32
C ALA A 47 5.03 -4.22 -10.69
N ASP A 48 6.09 -4.59 -11.41
CA ASP A 48 6.35 -5.96 -11.84
C ASP A 48 6.67 -6.87 -10.64
N GLU A 49 7.45 -6.39 -9.67
CA GLU A 49 7.72 -7.13 -8.43
C GLU A 49 6.46 -7.31 -7.58
N LEU A 50 5.58 -6.30 -7.51
CA LEU A 50 4.30 -6.42 -6.82
C LEU A 50 3.36 -7.43 -7.50
N ALA A 51 3.33 -7.44 -8.84
CA ALA A 51 2.56 -8.41 -9.61
C ALA A 51 3.09 -9.83 -9.41
N GLY A 52 4.41 -10.01 -9.42
CA GLY A 52 5.04 -11.29 -9.11
C GLY A 52 4.70 -11.78 -7.70
N LEU A 53 4.75 -10.90 -6.71
CA LEU A 53 4.37 -11.25 -5.34
C LEU A 53 2.90 -11.68 -5.24
N ALA A 54 2.01 -11.07 -6.01
CA ALA A 54 0.59 -11.43 -6.03
C ALA A 54 0.30 -12.85 -6.57
N CYS A 55 1.27 -13.49 -7.23
CA CYS A 55 1.18 -14.87 -7.73
C CYS A 55 1.57 -15.93 -6.68
N GLU A 56 2.19 -15.55 -5.58
CA GLU A 56 2.62 -16.49 -4.53
C GLU A 56 1.42 -17.04 -3.73
N GLU A 57 1.42 -18.34 -3.43
CA GLU A 57 0.26 -19.05 -2.84
C GLU A 57 -0.14 -18.51 -1.46
N ASP A 58 0.80 -18.00 -0.69
CA ASP A 58 0.60 -17.48 0.67
C ASP A 58 0.37 -15.97 0.73
N VAL A 59 0.24 -15.31 -0.43
CA VAL A 59 0.03 -13.87 -0.54
C VAL A 59 -1.45 -13.56 -0.79
N HIS A 60 -2.03 -12.77 0.10
CA HIS A 60 -3.38 -12.24 -0.08
C HIS A 60 -3.38 -11.06 -1.06
N SER A 61 -3.93 -11.28 -2.25
CA SER A 61 -4.02 -10.26 -3.29
C SER A 61 -5.41 -10.23 -3.94
N ARG A 62 -5.75 -9.09 -4.55
CA ARG A 62 -6.98 -8.92 -5.34
C ARG A 62 -6.79 -7.89 -6.45
N ILE A 63 -7.47 -8.09 -7.57
CA ILE A 63 -7.61 -7.10 -8.65
C ILE A 63 -9.06 -6.63 -8.67
N VAL A 64 -9.25 -5.31 -8.64
CA VAL A 64 -10.56 -4.67 -8.84
C VAL A 64 -10.55 -4.00 -10.21
N ILE A 65 -11.49 -4.38 -11.08
CA ILE A 65 -11.67 -3.82 -12.42
C ILE A 65 -12.99 -3.05 -12.44
N GLU A 66 -12.93 -1.72 -12.49
CA GLU A 66 -14.15 -0.88 -12.53
C GLU A 66 -14.95 -1.16 -13.81
N LYS A 67 -14.26 -1.18 -14.97
CA LYS A 67 -14.83 -1.43 -16.29
C LYS A 67 -13.82 -2.07 -17.23
N GLY A 68 -14.32 -2.78 -18.24
CA GLY A 68 -13.49 -3.53 -19.20
C GLY A 68 -13.26 -4.99 -18.81
N GLY A 69 -13.77 -5.42 -17.66
CA GLY A 69 -13.94 -6.84 -17.33
C GLY A 69 -15.27 -7.41 -17.84
N ASP A 70 -15.56 -8.66 -17.45
CA ASP A 70 -16.79 -9.38 -17.77
C ASP A 70 -18.03 -8.70 -17.17
N THR A 71 -17.88 -8.10 -15.99
CA THR A 71 -18.91 -7.28 -15.34
C THR A 71 -18.33 -5.97 -14.82
N PRO A 72 -19.14 -4.91 -14.68
CA PRO A 72 -18.72 -3.71 -13.95
C PRO A 72 -18.30 -4.08 -12.53
N TRP A 73 -17.23 -3.46 -12.02
CA TRP A 73 -16.66 -3.75 -10.70
C TRP A 73 -16.34 -5.24 -10.49
N GLN A 74 -15.68 -5.86 -11.47
CA GLN A 74 -15.22 -7.24 -11.35
C GLN A 74 -14.10 -7.34 -10.33
N LEU A 75 -14.21 -8.32 -9.44
CA LEU A 75 -13.17 -8.71 -8.49
C LEU A 75 -12.52 -10.00 -8.97
N ILE A 76 -11.19 -10.05 -8.92
CA ILE A 76 -10.40 -11.27 -9.10
C ILE A 76 -9.59 -11.44 -7.82
N ASP A 77 -9.82 -12.52 -7.10
CA ASP A 77 -9.08 -12.86 -5.88
C ASP A 77 -7.86 -13.71 -6.20
N GLY A 78 -6.76 -13.49 -5.47
CA GLY A 78 -5.52 -14.24 -5.61
C GLY A 78 -5.56 -15.63 -4.95
N PRO A 79 -4.46 -16.39 -5.05
CA PRO A 79 -3.22 -16.04 -5.74
C PRO A 79 -3.42 -15.90 -7.27
N MET A 80 -2.67 -14.98 -7.87
CA MET A 80 -2.83 -14.63 -9.29
C MET A 80 -2.15 -15.66 -10.20
N ASP A 81 -2.81 -16.02 -11.30
CA ASP A 81 -2.13 -16.63 -12.45
C ASP A 81 -1.40 -15.52 -13.22
N GLU A 82 -0.12 -15.70 -13.54
CA GLU A 82 0.67 -14.70 -14.27
C GLU A 82 -0.01 -14.22 -15.57
N ASN A 83 -0.78 -15.10 -16.24
CA ASN A 83 -1.49 -14.76 -17.46
C ASN A 83 -2.59 -13.71 -17.24
N VAL A 84 -3.10 -13.54 -16.02
CA VAL A 84 -4.15 -12.54 -15.73
C VAL A 84 -3.67 -11.15 -16.13
N PHE A 85 -2.41 -10.80 -15.83
CA PHE A 85 -1.85 -9.48 -16.10
C PHE A 85 -1.75 -9.17 -17.59
N ALA A 86 -1.57 -10.19 -18.43
CA ALA A 86 -1.57 -10.03 -19.89
C ALA A 86 -2.97 -9.78 -20.48
N THR A 87 -4.02 -10.08 -19.72
CA THR A 87 -5.43 -9.93 -20.14
C THR A 87 -6.11 -8.68 -19.58
N LEU A 88 -5.46 -7.98 -18.64
CA LEU A 88 -6.04 -6.78 -18.03
C LEU A 88 -6.19 -5.66 -19.07
N PRO A 89 -7.27 -4.84 -18.97
CA PRO A 89 -7.40 -3.63 -19.78
C PRO A 89 -6.24 -2.65 -19.53
N GLU A 90 -6.02 -1.71 -20.46
CA GLU A 90 -4.95 -0.70 -20.31
C GLU A 90 -5.16 0.25 -19.11
N THR A 91 -6.41 0.43 -18.64
CA THR A 91 -6.79 1.43 -17.62
C THR A 91 -7.92 0.90 -16.72
N HIS A 92 -8.26 1.64 -15.65
CA HIS A 92 -9.44 1.42 -14.79
C HIS A 92 -9.49 0.07 -14.05
N TRP A 93 -8.33 -0.44 -13.64
CA TRP A 93 -8.21 -1.52 -12.67
C TRP A 93 -7.18 -1.18 -11.60
N THR A 94 -7.15 -1.91 -10.49
CA THR A 94 -6.12 -1.79 -9.46
C THR A 94 -5.80 -3.15 -8.87
N LEU A 95 -4.51 -3.45 -8.71
CA LEU A 95 -4.02 -4.58 -7.92
C LEU A 95 -3.83 -4.09 -6.48
N LEU A 96 -4.27 -4.89 -5.50
CA LEU A 96 -3.98 -4.69 -4.08
C LEU A 96 -3.33 -5.97 -3.54
N VAL A 97 -2.24 -5.81 -2.79
CA VAL A 97 -1.53 -6.90 -2.13
C VAL A 97 -1.39 -6.53 -0.66
N ASN A 98 -1.84 -7.42 0.22
CA ASN A 98 -1.80 -7.27 1.67
C ASN A 98 -0.50 -7.85 2.23
N ASP A 99 -0.19 -7.52 3.49
CA ASP A 99 0.91 -8.14 4.24
C ASP A 99 2.30 -8.05 3.58
N VAL A 100 2.53 -7.06 2.71
CA VAL A 100 3.71 -7.04 1.81
C VAL A 100 5.02 -7.00 2.59
N GLU A 101 5.04 -6.36 3.76
CA GLU A 101 6.21 -6.27 4.63
C GLU A 101 6.65 -7.62 5.23
N LYS A 102 5.75 -8.62 5.27
CA LYS A 102 6.09 -9.97 5.72
C LYS A 102 6.90 -10.73 4.67
N HIS A 103 6.70 -10.41 3.39
CA HIS A 103 7.39 -11.04 2.27
C HIS A 103 8.64 -10.26 1.82
N LEU A 104 8.67 -8.94 2.03
CA LEU A 104 9.77 -8.05 1.64
C LEU A 104 10.30 -7.26 2.86
N PRO A 105 11.34 -7.77 3.56
CA PRO A 105 11.84 -7.17 4.80
C PRO A 105 12.30 -5.71 4.69
N GLU A 106 12.68 -5.26 3.50
CA GLU A 106 13.03 -3.85 3.23
C GLU A 106 11.88 -2.88 3.49
N LEU A 107 10.63 -3.35 3.33
CA LEU A 107 9.41 -2.58 3.54
C LEU A 107 9.07 -2.38 5.02
N ALA A 108 9.58 -3.24 5.90
CA ALA A 108 9.35 -3.13 7.34
C ALA A 108 9.76 -1.75 7.88
N ASN A 109 10.75 -1.08 7.27
CA ASN A 109 11.16 0.27 7.66
C ASN A 109 10.06 1.32 7.47
N ILE A 110 9.12 1.11 6.54
CA ILE A 110 7.96 1.99 6.34
C ILE A 110 7.03 1.88 7.55
N VAL A 111 6.71 0.65 7.97
CA VAL A 111 5.88 0.36 9.14
C VAL A 111 6.55 0.85 10.42
N ASP A 112 7.87 0.65 10.54
CA ASP A 112 8.65 1.06 11.70
C ASP A 112 8.58 2.57 11.99
N ALA A 113 8.40 3.39 10.95
CA ALA A 113 8.25 4.84 11.09
C ALA A 113 6.98 5.24 11.88
N PHE A 114 6.02 4.32 12.03
CA PHE A 114 4.76 4.53 12.76
C PHE A 114 4.74 3.92 14.18
N ARG A 115 5.86 3.38 14.68
CA ARG A 115 5.96 2.75 16.03
C ARG A 115 5.78 3.70 17.22
N PHE A 116 5.43 4.96 16.99
CA PHE A 116 4.86 5.83 18.03
C PHE A 116 3.41 5.45 18.37
N ILE A 117 2.75 4.65 17.53
CA ILE A 117 1.51 3.92 17.83
C ILE A 117 1.86 2.56 18.44
N PRO A 118 1.13 2.08 19.47
CA PRO A 118 1.37 0.75 20.04
C PRO A 118 1.32 -0.36 19.00
N GLU A 119 2.28 -1.29 19.03
CA GLU A 119 2.43 -2.32 17.98
C GLU A 119 1.15 -3.15 17.75
N TRP A 120 0.38 -3.45 18.80
CA TRP A 120 -0.88 -4.20 18.69
C TRP A 120 -2.01 -3.47 17.95
N ARG A 121 -1.85 -2.17 17.67
CA ARG A 121 -2.79 -1.36 16.87
C ARG A 121 -2.39 -1.28 15.39
N VAL A 122 -1.19 -1.71 15.05
CA VAL A 122 -0.69 -1.73 13.68
C VAL A 122 -1.05 -3.09 13.08
N ASP A 123 -1.65 -3.10 11.90
CA ASP A 123 -2.09 -4.31 11.20
C ASP A 123 -1.02 -4.76 10.19
N ASP A 124 -1.09 -4.28 8.95
CA ASP A 124 -0.19 -4.64 7.85
C ASP A 124 0.19 -3.44 6.96
N LEU A 125 1.08 -3.66 5.99
CA LEU A 125 1.31 -2.76 4.86
C LEU A 125 0.68 -3.32 3.59
N MET A 126 -0.50 -2.84 3.25
CA MET A 126 -1.10 -3.09 1.94
C MET A 126 -0.55 -2.12 0.87
N ILE A 127 -0.14 -2.63 -0.28
CA ILE A 127 0.31 -1.84 -1.43
C ILE A 127 -0.66 -2.02 -2.60
N SER A 128 -0.99 -0.91 -3.26
CA SER A 128 -1.78 -0.92 -4.49
C SER A 128 -0.99 -0.40 -5.69
N TYR A 129 -1.17 -1.06 -6.85
CA TYR A 129 -0.78 -0.53 -8.15
C TYR A 129 -2.03 -0.26 -8.99
N ALA A 130 -2.07 0.90 -9.64
CA ALA A 130 -3.18 1.32 -10.48
C ALA A 130 -2.66 2.05 -11.73
N PRO A 131 -3.02 1.61 -12.96
CA PRO A 131 -2.95 2.46 -14.14
C PRO A 131 -3.94 3.63 -14.06
N GLU A 132 -3.97 4.47 -15.10
CA GLU A 132 -4.87 5.60 -15.17
C GLU A 132 -6.34 5.19 -14.90
N GLY A 133 -7.01 5.95 -14.03
CA GLY A 133 -8.40 5.69 -13.63
C GLY A 133 -8.60 4.49 -12.70
N GLY A 134 -7.56 3.74 -12.35
CA GLY A 134 -7.66 2.62 -11.40
C GLY A 134 -8.12 3.07 -10.02
N THR A 135 -9.13 2.40 -9.47
CA THR A 135 -9.74 2.73 -8.17
C THR A 135 -10.47 1.53 -7.57
N VAL A 136 -10.66 1.54 -6.26
CA VAL A 136 -11.58 0.63 -5.55
C VAL A 136 -12.98 1.26 -5.32
N GLY A 137 -13.18 2.49 -5.80
CA GLY A 137 -14.41 3.25 -5.59
C GLY A 137 -14.55 3.83 -4.16
N PRO A 138 -15.59 4.65 -3.93
CA PRO A 138 -15.87 5.21 -2.61
C PRO A 138 -16.25 4.12 -1.59
N HIS A 139 -15.55 4.07 -0.46
CA HIS A 139 -15.79 3.10 0.62
C HIS A 139 -15.47 3.72 1.99
N LEU A 140 -15.64 2.93 3.04
CA LEU A 140 -15.31 3.28 4.42
C LEU A 140 -14.61 2.09 5.07
N ASP A 141 -13.69 2.39 5.99
CA ASP A 141 -12.97 1.38 6.75
C ASP A 141 -13.24 1.52 8.25
N GLN A 142 -12.94 0.46 9.01
CA GLN A 142 -13.13 0.38 10.47
C GLN A 142 -11.80 0.15 11.22
N TYR A 143 -10.67 0.53 10.61
CA TYR A 143 -9.34 0.45 11.22
C TYR A 143 -9.14 1.47 12.36
#